data_AF-A0A928QS30-F1
#
_entry.id   AF-A0A928QS30-F1
#
_cell.length_a   1.000
_cell.length_b   1.000
_cell.length_c   1.000
_cell.angle_alpha   90.00
_cell.angle_beta   90.00
_cell.angle_gamma   90.00
#
_symmetry.space_group_name_H-M   'P 1'
#
loop_
_entity.id
_entity.type
_entity.pdbx_description
1 polymer ?
#
loop_
_entity_poly.entity_id
_entity_poly.type
_entity_poly.pdbx_seq_one_letter_code
_entity_poly.pdbx_strand_id
1 'polypeptide(L)'
;MEKNVIVVDEQGNQIGVTYPKRAKGLVKNGRARYVDDSTICLACPPNQYLEDKTMTEEIMNQNIEETTHNAVSPAVYDLAYILRQLENIAADNAYLIDALHQLKRKEDGTFAIGIGNAVEARERTNQKLIEFYQEIYRDMKQSATVGFSTAYTEKLADQLMDAIIRCTPGEETKVGCLQDMLKFVLRHVKLSDES
;
A
#
# COMPACT_ATOMS: atom_id res chain seq x y z
N MET A 1 -14.79 48.81 -25.10
CA MET A 1 -13.98 48.10 -26.10
C MET A 1 -13.12 47.08 -25.38
N GLU A 2 -13.54 45.81 -25.39
CA GLU A 2 -12.79 44.71 -24.80
C GLU A 2 -11.57 44.43 -25.68
N LYS A 3 -10.40 44.95 -25.27
CA LYS A 3 -9.13 44.59 -25.91
C LYS A 3 -8.77 43.19 -25.43
N ASN A 4 -9.16 42.14 -26.14
CA ASN A 4 -8.69 40.79 -25.84
C ASN A 4 -7.30 40.59 -26.45
N VAL A 5 -6.43 39.90 -25.71
CA VAL A 5 -5.06 39.57 -26.10
C VAL A 5 -5.03 38.09 -26.50
N ILE A 6 -4.46 37.80 -27.67
CA ILE A 6 -4.35 36.44 -28.21
C ILE A 6 -3.21 35.71 -27.49
N VAL A 7 -3.42 34.44 -27.15
CA VAL A 7 -2.43 33.56 -26.52
C VAL A 7 -2.01 32.50 -27.53
N VAL A 8 -0.72 32.44 -27.83
CA VAL A 8 -0.11 31.48 -28.77
C VAL A 8 0.88 30.54 -28.07
N ASP A 9 1.15 29.39 -28.70
CA ASP A 9 2.23 28.49 -28.35
C ASP A 9 3.57 28.90 -29.01
N GLU A 10 4.63 28.12 -28.74
CA GLU A 10 5.95 28.38 -29.33
C GLU A 10 6.03 28.14 -30.85
N GLN A 11 5.05 27.42 -31.42
CA GLN A 11 4.92 27.14 -32.85
C GLN A 11 4.03 28.17 -33.56
N GLY A 12 3.43 29.11 -32.83
CA GLY A 12 2.54 30.15 -33.35
C GLY A 12 1.06 29.74 -33.43
N ASN A 13 0.67 28.57 -32.91
CA ASN A 13 -0.73 28.15 -32.89
C ASN A 13 -1.49 28.89 -31.79
N GLN A 14 -2.70 29.35 -32.12
CA GLN A 14 -3.57 30.03 -31.17
C GLN A 14 -4.16 29.03 -30.17
N ILE A 15 -3.81 29.19 -28.89
CA ILE A 15 -4.36 28.40 -27.78
C ILE A 15 -5.68 29.02 -27.28
N GLY A 16 -5.79 30.35 -27.30
CA GLY A 16 -7.00 31.03 -26.84
C GLY A 16 -6.85 32.55 -26.77
N VAL A 17 -7.76 33.20 -26.03
CA VAL A 17 -7.74 34.64 -25.77
C VAL A 17 -7.79 34.91 -24.27
N THR A 18 -7.14 35.99 -23.84
CA THR A 18 -7.13 36.45 -22.44
C THR A 18 -7.29 37.96 -22.37
N TYR A 19 -7.44 38.51 -21.16
CA TYR A 19 -7.58 39.95 -20.96
C TYR A 19 -6.23 40.63 -20.67
N PRO A 20 -6.05 41.93 -20.99
CA PRO A 20 -4.74 42.60 -20.99
C PRO A 20 -4.06 42.61 -19.63
N LYS A 21 -4.84 42.73 -18.54
CA LYS A 21 -4.29 42.71 -17.17
C LYS A 21 -3.63 41.37 -16.86
N ARG A 22 -4.21 40.25 -17.30
CA ARG A 22 -3.65 38.90 -17.11
C ARG A 22 -2.47 38.65 -18.04
N ALA A 23 -2.55 39.08 -19.29
CA ALA A 23 -1.41 39.01 -20.22
C ALA A 23 -0.18 39.73 -19.64
N LYS A 24 -0.35 40.95 -19.13
CA LYS A 24 0.73 41.70 -18.48
C LYS A 24 1.29 40.99 -17.24
N GLY A 25 0.43 40.36 -16.44
CA GLY A 25 0.85 39.57 -15.29
C GLY A 25 1.65 38.33 -15.68
N LEU A 26 1.24 37.63 -16.75
CA LEU A 26 1.96 36.46 -17.26
C LEU A 26 3.36 36.84 -17.78
N VAL A 27 3.47 37.96 -18.49
CA VAL A 27 4.76 38.45 -18.99
C VAL A 27 5.66 38.94 -17.85
N LYS A 28 5.12 39.71 -16.89
CA LYS A 28 5.88 40.18 -15.74
C LYS A 28 6.46 39.03 -14.90
N ASN A 29 5.72 37.94 -14.78
CA ASN A 29 6.14 36.76 -14.01
C ASN A 29 6.99 35.77 -14.85
N GLY A 30 7.40 36.15 -16.06
CA GLY A 30 8.25 35.32 -16.92
C GLY A 30 7.58 34.08 -17.52
N ARG A 31 6.25 33.97 -17.44
CA ARG A 31 5.47 32.82 -17.94
C ARG A 31 5.08 32.97 -19.41
N ALA A 32 5.21 34.18 -19.97
CA ALA A 32 4.89 34.50 -21.35
C ALA A 32 5.81 35.60 -21.89
N ARG A 33 5.87 35.75 -23.22
CA ARG A 33 6.56 36.82 -23.95
C ARG A 33 5.58 37.55 -24.87
N TYR A 34 5.72 38.87 -25.04
CA TYR A 34 4.97 39.58 -26.07
C TYR A 34 5.54 39.21 -27.44
N VAL A 35 4.66 38.75 -28.32
CA VAL A 35 4.96 38.56 -29.74
C VAL A 35 4.55 39.81 -30.50
N ASP A 36 3.44 40.42 -30.09
CA ASP A 36 2.89 41.62 -30.70
C ASP A 36 2.08 42.43 -29.66
N ASP A 37 1.65 43.65 -29.99
CA ASP A 37 0.91 44.53 -29.06
C ASP A 37 -0.40 43.94 -28.52
N SER A 38 -0.96 42.96 -29.23
CA SER A 38 -2.19 42.24 -28.86
C SER A 38 -2.00 40.72 -28.75
N THR A 39 -0.76 40.22 -28.75
CA THR A 39 -0.47 38.77 -28.77
C THR A 39 0.67 38.41 -27.82
N ILE A 40 0.45 37.38 -26.99
CA ILE A 40 1.46 36.81 -26.10
C ILE A 40 1.71 35.34 -26.40
N CYS A 41 2.95 34.88 -26.27
CA CYS A 41 3.34 33.48 -26.37
C CYS A 41 3.67 32.93 -24.98
N LEU A 42 3.12 31.76 -24.62
CA LEU A 42 3.49 31.07 -23.37
C LEU A 42 4.89 30.46 -23.49
N ALA A 43 5.69 30.55 -22.42
CA ALA A 43 7.03 29.95 -22.36
C ALA A 43 7.00 28.43 -22.12
N CYS A 44 5.88 27.92 -21.60
CA CYS A 44 5.58 26.50 -21.49
C CYS A 44 4.08 26.36 -21.77
N PRO A 45 3.68 26.17 -23.04
CA PRO A 45 2.27 26.00 -23.37
C PRO A 45 1.73 24.73 -22.68
N PRO A 46 0.51 24.77 -22.12
CA PRO A 46 -0.11 23.59 -21.51
C PRO A 46 -0.23 22.49 -22.57
N ASN A 47 0.26 21.31 -22.23
CA ASN A 47 0.30 20.18 -23.14
C ASN A 47 -1.13 19.62 -23.28
N GLN A 48 -1.80 19.89 -24.42
CA GLN A 48 -3.21 19.52 -24.65
C GLN A 48 -3.46 18.00 -24.71
N TYR A 49 -2.40 17.20 -24.70
CA TYR A 49 -2.43 15.74 -24.74
C TYR A 49 -2.26 15.08 -23.36
N LEU A 50 -2.16 15.86 -22.28
CA LEU A 50 -2.08 15.32 -20.91
C LEU A 50 -3.44 15.17 -20.23
N GLU A 51 -4.51 15.65 -20.87
CA GLU A 51 -5.88 15.37 -20.43
C GLU A 51 -6.42 14.20 -21.23
N ASP A 52 -6.67 13.06 -20.58
CA ASP A 52 -7.43 11.96 -21.15
C ASP A 52 -8.84 12.47 -21.50
N LYS A 53 -9.08 12.69 -22.80
CA LYS A 53 -10.37 13.18 -23.32
C LYS A 53 -11.49 12.14 -23.28
N THR A 54 -11.20 10.98 -22.70
CA THR A 54 -12.12 9.88 -22.54
C THR A 54 -11.94 9.31 -21.14
N MET A 55 -12.89 9.61 -20.24
CA MET A 55 -13.21 8.65 -19.19
C MET A 55 -13.96 7.49 -19.86
N THR A 56 -13.23 6.61 -20.54
CA THR A 56 -13.81 5.37 -21.05
C THR A 56 -14.21 4.53 -19.84
N GLU A 57 -15.50 4.19 -19.75
CA GLU A 57 -16.08 3.20 -18.83
C GLU A 57 -15.59 1.76 -19.14
N GLU A 58 -14.40 1.62 -19.73
CA GLU A 58 -13.81 0.36 -20.19
C GLU A 58 -12.65 -0.04 -19.28
N ILE A 59 -12.90 -0.05 -17.97
CA ILE A 59 -12.18 -0.93 -17.02
C ILE A 59 -13.21 -1.92 -16.49
N MET A 60 -13.85 -2.65 -17.41
CA MET A 60 -14.84 -3.67 -17.07
C MET A 60 -14.72 -4.84 -18.05
N ASN A 61 -13.49 -5.30 -18.34
CA ASN A 61 -13.25 -6.55 -19.10
C ASN A 61 -11.79 -7.04 -19.03
N GLN A 62 -11.18 -7.02 -17.84
CA GLN A 62 -10.06 -7.92 -17.54
C GLN A 62 -10.34 -8.62 -16.21
N ASN A 63 -11.13 -9.70 -16.29
CA ASN A 63 -11.24 -10.81 -15.35
C ASN A 63 -10.87 -10.49 -13.89
N ILE A 64 -11.71 -9.71 -13.22
CA ILE A 64 -11.85 -9.82 -11.77
C ILE A 64 -13.13 -10.61 -11.58
N GLU A 65 -12.99 -11.90 -11.33
CA GLU A 65 -14.10 -12.74 -10.90
C GLU A 65 -14.73 -12.12 -9.65
N GLU A 66 -16.06 -12.04 -9.71
CA GLU A 66 -16.93 -11.31 -8.81
C GLU A 66 -16.77 -11.77 -7.36
N THR A 67 -16.56 -10.83 -6.44
CA THR A 67 -17.21 -10.91 -5.13
C THR A 67 -17.68 -9.52 -4.74
N THR A 68 -19.00 -9.38 -4.81
CA THR A 68 -19.85 -8.29 -4.32
C THR A 68 -19.31 -7.56 -3.09
N HIS A 69 -18.98 -6.28 -3.21
CA HIS A 69 -18.81 -5.38 -2.07
C HIS A 69 -20.18 -4.91 -1.55
N ASN A 70 -20.82 -5.78 -0.76
CA ASN A 70 -21.68 -5.34 0.33
C ASN A 70 -20.77 -5.08 1.54
N ALA A 71 -20.95 -3.92 2.18
CA ALA A 71 -20.19 -3.42 3.32
C ALA A 71 -18.70 -3.16 3.05
N VAL A 72 -18.21 -2.01 3.54
CA VAL A 72 -16.78 -1.79 3.76
C VAL A 72 -16.34 -2.79 4.84
N SER A 73 -16.00 -4.00 4.40
CA SER A 73 -15.26 -4.95 5.22
C SER A 73 -13.85 -4.35 5.43
N PRO A 74 -13.24 -4.48 6.62
CA PRO A 74 -11.88 -4.03 6.82
C PRO A 74 -11.02 -4.76 5.77
N ALA A 75 -10.13 -4.05 5.08
CA ALA A 75 -9.22 -4.68 4.13
C ALA A 75 -8.40 -5.74 4.88
N VAL A 76 -8.86 -6.99 4.83
CA VAL A 76 -8.17 -8.13 5.42
C VAL A 76 -7.03 -8.43 4.46
N TYR A 77 -5.83 -8.04 4.87
CA TYR A 77 -4.62 -8.47 4.18
C TYR A 77 -4.52 -9.99 4.35
N ASP A 78 -4.71 -10.73 3.26
CA ASP A 78 -4.60 -12.19 3.26
C ASP A 78 -3.18 -12.62 2.86
N LEU A 79 -2.79 -13.85 3.22
CA LEU A 79 -1.51 -14.45 2.90
C LEU A 79 -1.20 -14.40 1.39
N ALA A 80 -2.20 -14.64 0.55
CA ALA A 80 -2.06 -14.55 -0.90
C ALA A 80 -1.65 -13.13 -1.36
N TYR A 81 -2.18 -12.09 -0.72
CA TYR A 81 -1.81 -10.71 -1.00
C TYR A 81 -0.34 -10.46 -0.63
N ILE A 82 0.10 -10.90 0.54
CA ILE A 82 1.48 -10.71 1.00
C ILE A 82 2.47 -11.41 0.05
N LEU A 83 2.20 -12.67 -0.31
CA LEU A 83 3.08 -13.43 -1.20
C LEU A 83 3.20 -12.76 -2.58
N ARG A 84 2.09 -12.27 -3.14
CA ARG A 84 2.09 -11.52 -4.40
C ARG A 84 2.93 -10.24 -4.32
N GLN A 85 2.84 -9.49 -3.22
CA GLN A 85 3.64 -8.27 -3.07
C GLN A 85 5.14 -8.56 -2.95
N LEU A 86 5.53 -9.65 -2.28
CA LEU A 86 6.92 -10.08 -2.23
C LEU A 86 7.43 -10.50 -3.62
N GLU A 87 6.61 -11.19 -4.41
CA GLU A 87 6.95 -11.56 -5.79
C GLU A 87 7.14 -10.32 -6.67
N ASN A 88 6.27 -9.31 -6.55
CA ASN A 88 6.41 -8.04 -7.26
C ASN A 88 7.74 -7.34 -6.93
N ILE A 89 8.10 -7.27 -5.64
CA ILE A 89 9.37 -6.66 -5.20
C ILE A 89 10.57 -7.45 -5.76
N ALA A 90 10.50 -8.79 -5.72
CA ALA A 90 11.58 -9.64 -6.22
C ALA A 90 11.75 -9.56 -7.75
N ALA A 91 10.66 -9.34 -8.48
CA ALA A 91 10.67 -9.23 -9.94
C ALA A 91 11.13 -7.84 -10.43
N ASP A 92 10.93 -6.78 -9.64
CA ASP A 92 11.24 -5.40 -10.03
C ASP A 92 12.75 -5.06 -9.94
N ASN A 93 13.55 -5.69 -10.81
CA ASN A 93 14.99 -5.43 -10.95
C ASN A 93 15.33 -4.58 -12.18
N ALA A 94 14.31 -4.11 -12.93
CA ALA A 94 14.51 -3.37 -14.18
C ALA A 94 15.32 -2.09 -13.98
N TYR A 95 15.14 -1.43 -12.82
CA TYR A 95 15.86 -0.22 -12.47
C TYR A 95 17.36 -0.44 -12.24
N LEU A 96 17.77 -1.63 -11.78
CA LEU A 96 19.20 -1.98 -11.61
C LEU A 96 19.87 -2.13 -12.97
N ILE A 97 19.18 -2.76 -13.93
CA ILE A 97 19.66 -2.92 -15.30
C ILE A 97 19.82 -1.54 -15.96
N ASP A 98 18.82 -0.67 -15.81
CA ASP A 98 18.88 0.71 -16.32
C ASP A 98 20.03 1.52 -15.67
N ALA A 99 20.18 1.44 -14.35
CA ALA A 99 21.28 2.06 -13.62
C ALA A 99 22.65 1.62 -14.15
N LEU A 100 22.85 0.32 -14.39
CA LEU A 100 24.09 -0.22 -14.97
C LEU A 100 24.30 0.27 -16.41
N HIS A 101 23.25 0.38 -17.22
CA HIS A 101 23.34 0.96 -18.56
C HIS A 101 23.74 2.43 -18.55
N GLN A 102 23.20 3.21 -17.61
CA GLN A 102 23.54 4.62 -17.44
C GLN A 102 25.01 4.79 -16.99
N LEU A 103 25.48 3.94 -16.07
CA LEU A 103 26.89 3.90 -15.66
C LEU A 103 27.83 3.58 -16.82
N LYS A 104 27.47 2.60 -17.65
CA LYS A 104 28.29 2.23 -18.82
C LYS A 104 28.45 3.37 -19.83
N ARG A 105 27.50 4.32 -19.87
CA ARG A 105 27.50 5.46 -20.81
C ARG A 105 28.34 6.65 -20.33
N LYS A 106 28.63 6.75 -19.03
CA LYS A 106 29.35 7.88 -18.45
C LYS A 106 30.43 7.42 -17.48
N GLU A 107 31.69 7.70 -17.81
CA GLU A 107 32.81 7.60 -16.88
C GLU A 107 32.89 8.86 -16.01
N ASP A 108 31.90 9.06 -15.15
CA ASP A 108 31.87 10.14 -14.16
C ASP A 108 31.62 9.55 -12.77
N GLY A 109 32.62 9.66 -11.89
CA GLY A 109 32.55 9.11 -10.54
C GLY A 109 31.47 9.77 -9.68
N THR A 110 31.17 11.06 -9.86
CA THR A 110 30.09 11.73 -9.11
C THR A 110 28.73 11.25 -9.56
N PHE A 111 28.55 11.05 -10.87
CA PHE A 111 27.34 10.45 -11.43
C PHE A 111 27.13 9.01 -10.92
N ALA A 112 28.22 8.23 -10.84
CA ALA A 112 28.16 6.87 -10.33
C ALA A 112 27.74 6.78 -8.86
N ILE A 113 28.25 7.69 -8.02
CA ILE A 113 27.82 7.81 -6.62
C ILE A 113 26.34 8.18 -6.53
N GLY A 114 25.86 9.10 -7.37
CA GLY A 114 24.45 9.48 -7.41
C GLY A 114 23.52 8.32 -7.72
N ILE A 115 23.87 7.49 -8.71
CA ILE A 115 23.13 6.26 -9.04
C ILE A 115 23.19 5.26 -7.88
N GLY A 116 24.37 5.05 -7.29
CA GLY A 116 24.54 4.16 -6.14
C GLY A 116 23.63 4.53 -4.97
N ASN A 117 23.59 5.81 -4.61
CA ASN A 117 22.73 6.33 -3.53
C ASN A 117 21.24 6.14 -3.85
N ALA A 118 20.83 6.32 -5.12
CA ALA A 118 19.46 6.14 -5.53
C ALA A 118 19.02 4.67 -5.44
N VAL A 119 19.88 3.74 -5.88
CA VAL A 119 19.66 2.29 -5.75
C VAL A 119 19.60 1.89 -4.27
N GLU A 120 20.55 2.36 -3.45
CA GLU A 120 20.57 2.09 -2.01
C GLU A 120 19.29 2.58 -1.31
N ALA A 121 18.83 3.79 -1.63
CA ALA A 121 17.61 4.33 -1.04
C ALA A 121 16.36 3.49 -1.42
N ARG A 122 16.32 2.96 -2.64
CA ARG A 122 15.24 2.08 -3.10
C ARG A 122 15.29 0.73 -2.41
N GLU A 123 16.46 0.10 -2.32
CA GLU A 123 16.61 -1.17 -1.61
C GLU A 123 16.29 -1.05 -0.12
N ARG A 124 16.63 0.08 0.50
CA ARG A 124 16.21 0.38 1.88
C ARG A 124 14.69 0.46 2.02
N THR A 125 14.00 0.95 1.00
CA THR A 125 12.52 1.00 1.00
C THR A 125 11.94 -0.40 0.87
N ASN A 126 12.51 -1.22 -0.02
CA ASN A 126 12.11 -2.63 -0.18
C ASN A 126 12.32 -3.43 1.11
N GLN A 127 13.44 -3.23 1.81
CA GLN A 127 13.71 -3.87 3.10
C GLN A 127 12.64 -3.54 4.14
N LYS A 128 12.28 -2.26 4.30
CA LYS A 128 11.20 -1.83 5.20
C LYS A 128 9.84 -2.43 4.83
N LEU A 129 9.57 -2.57 3.54
CA LEU A 129 8.32 -3.15 3.06
C LEU A 129 8.26 -4.66 3.33
N ILE A 130 9.39 -5.36 3.17
CA ILE A 130 9.52 -6.78 3.54
C ILE A 130 9.34 -6.95 5.05
N GLU A 131 9.96 -6.12 5.87
CA GLU A 131 9.79 -6.12 7.33
C GLU A 131 8.31 -5.96 7.71
N PHE A 132 7.62 -5.00 7.11
CA PHE A 132 6.20 -4.80 7.31
C PHE A 132 5.35 -6.04 6.96
N TYR A 133 5.63 -6.68 5.82
CA TYR A 133 4.94 -7.91 5.45
C TYR A 133 5.24 -9.08 6.39
N GLN A 134 6.44 -9.16 6.95
CA GLN A 134 6.78 -10.14 7.97
C GLN A 134 6.00 -9.89 9.27
N GLU A 135 5.82 -8.63 9.68
CA GLU A 135 5.01 -8.26 10.84
C GLU A 135 3.55 -8.70 10.65
N ILE A 136 2.92 -8.35 9.53
CA ILE A 136 1.54 -8.77 9.24
C ILE A 136 1.43 -10.31 9.26
N TYR A 137 2.39 -11.01 8.65
CA TYR A 137 2.38 -12.48 8.68
C TYR A 137 2.48 -13.05 10.10
N ARG A 138 3.33 -12.47 10.95
CA ARG A 138 3.43 -12.87 12.37
C ARG A 138 2.13 -12.64 13.11
N ASP A 139 1.51 -11.47 12.93
CA ASP A 139 0.24 -11.12 13.58
C ASP A 139 -0.88 -12.09 13.15
N MET A 140 -0.96 -12.41 11.85
CA MET A 140 -1.89 -13.41 11.34
C MET A 140 -1.66 -14.78 11.97
N LYS A 141 -0.41 -15.23 12.06
CA LYS A 141 -0.06 -16.52 12.69
C LYS A 141 -0.38 -16.54 14.19
N GLN A 142 -0.11 -15.46 14.90
CA GLN A 142 -0.42 -15.33 16.32
C GLN A 142 -1.94 -15.36 16.56
N SER A 143 -2.72 -14.64 15.76
CA SER A 143 -4.19 -14.66 15.85
C SER A 143 -4.78 -16.06 15.64
N ALA A 144 -4.22 -16.84 14.70
CA ALA A 144 -4.63 -18.22 14.46
C ALA A 144 -4.27 -19.16 15.62
N THR A 145 -3.12 -18.94 16.27
CA THR A 145 -2.62 -19.78 17.37
C THR A 145 -3.40 -19.53 18.66
N VAL A 146 -3.65 -18.25 18.98
CA VAL A 146 -4.44 -17.84 20.16
C VAL A 146 -5.89 -18.28 20.02
N GLY A 147 -6.50 -18.15 18.84
CA GLY A 147 -7.89 -18.57 18.59
C GLY A 147 -8.10 -20.09 18.68
N PHE A 148 -7.11 -20.89 18.31
CA PHE A 148 -7.22 -22.36 18.35
C PHE A 148 -6.93 -22.94 19.74
N SER A 149 -5.92 -22.43 20.44
CA SER A 149 -5.51 -22.93 21.77
C SER A 149 -6.51 -22.56 22.87
N THR A 150 -7.05 -21.35 22.89
CA THR A 150 -7.99 -20.90 23.94
C THR A 150 -9.36 -21.57 23.84
N ALA A 151 -9.97 -21.58 22.65
CA ALA A 151 -11.32 -22.11 22.46
C ALA A 151 -11.41 -23.64 22.61
N TYR A 152 -10.38 -24.38 22.23
CA TYR A 152 -10.35 -25.84 22.38
C TYR A 152 -10.14 -26.26 23.84
N THR A 153 -9.22 -25.60 24.55
CA THR A 153 -8.93 -25.92 25.95
C THR A 153 -10.11 -25.59 26.87
N GLU A 154 -10.84 -24.50 26.61
CA GLU A 154 -12.05 -24.15 27.36
C GLU A 154 -13.19 -25.14 27.13
N LYS A 155 -13.48 -25.50 25.87
CA LYS A 155 -14.50 -26.52 25.56
C LYS A 155 -14.16 -27.89 26.15
N LEU A 156 -12.91 -28.31 26.09
CA LEU A 156 -12.48 -29.59 26.64
C LEU A 156 -12.55 -29.58 28.18
N ALA A 157 -12.19 -28.46 28.81
CA ALA A 157 -12.32 -28.30 30.26
C ALA A 157 -13.78 -28.37 30.70
N ASP A 158 -14.70 -27.71 29.98
CA ASP A 158 -16.14 -27.77 30.28
C ASP A 158 -16.71 -29.19 30.09
N GLN A 159 -16.31 -29.89 29.03
CA GLN A 159 -16.72 -31.28 28.79
C GLN A 159 -16.20 -32.24 29.87
N LEU A 160 -14.95 -32.07 30.31
CA LEU A 160 -14.38 -32.86 31.40
C LEU A 160 -15.05 -32.57 32.74
N MET A 161 -15.36 -31.31 33.03
CA MET A 161 -16.07 -30.93 34.24
C MET A 161 -17.48 -31.53 34.29
N ASP A 162 -18.22 -31.48 33.19
CA ASP A 162 -19.55 -32.10 33.07
C ASP A 162 -19.47 -33.64 33.21
N ALA A 163 -18.41 -34.28 32.70
CA ALA A 163 -18.16 -35.70 32.91
C ALA A 163 -17.85 -36.05 34.38
N ILE A 164 -17.03 -35.24 35.07
CA ILE A 164 -16.69 -35.43 36.49
C ILE A 164 -17.95 -35.33 37.36
N ILE A 165 -18.77 -34.30 37.14
CA ILE A 165 -20.02 -34.07 37.89
C ILE A 165 -20.97 -35.25 37.71
N ARG A 166 -21.11 -35.76 36.47
CA ARG A 166 -21.96 -36.93 36.18
C ARG A 166 -21.44 -38.23 36.83
N CYS A 167 -20.13 -38.40 36.94
CA CYS A 167 -19.51 -39.61 37.48
C CYS A 167 -19.39 -39.61 39.02
N THR A 168 -19.67 -38.49 39.71
CA THR A 168 -19.55 -38.37 41.18
C THR A 168 -20.80 -37.78 41.85
N PRO A 169 -21.97 -38.44 41.72
CA PRO A 169 -23.18 -37.94 42.35
C PRO A 169 -23.11 -38.06 43.88
N GLY A 170 -23.16 -36.93 44.60
CA GLY A 170 -23.34 -36.86 46.06
C GLY A 170 -22.09 -36.64 46.91
N GLU A 171 -20.90 -36.46 46.33
CA GLU A 171 -19.65 -36.15 47.06
C GLU A 171 -19.08 -34.78 46.63
N GLU A 172 -19.76 -33.70 47.00
CA GLU A 172 -19.41 -32.32 46.59
C GLU A 172 -17.97 -31.92 46.92
N THR A 173 -17.40 -32.44 48.01
CA THR A 173 -16.02 -32.18 48.41
C THR A 173 -14.98 -32.80 47.45
N LYS A 174 -15.26 -33.97 46.86
CA LYS A 174 -14.34 -34.59 45.89
C LYS A 174 -14.41 -33.91 44.52
N VAL A 175 -15.60 -33.46 44.12
CA VAL A 175 -15.78 -32.66 42.89
C VAL A 175 -14.95 -31.38 42.97
N GLY A 176 -14.99 -30.67 44.11
CA GLY A 176 -14.20 -29.46 44.34
C GLY A 176 -12.69 -29.71 44.24
N CYS A 177 -12.16 -30.74 44.88
CA CYS A 177 -10.73 -31.07 44.81
C CYS A 177 -10.28 -31.43 43.39
N LEU A 178 -11.10 -32.17 42.62
CA LEU A 178 -10.79 -32.49 41.22
C LEU A 178 -10.85 -31.24 40.33
N GLN A 179 -11.78 -30.33 40.61
CA GLN A 179 -11.91 -29.06 39.90
C GLN A 179 -10.69 -28.16 40.12
N ASP A 180 -10.16 -28.09 41.34
CA ASP A 180 -8.96 -27.32 41.65
C ASP A 180 -7.69 -27.93 41.04
N MET A 181 -7.62 -29.27 40.99
CA MET A 181 -6.52 -30.00 40.35
C MET A 181 -6.53 -29.80 38.83
N LEU A 182 -7.70 -29.83 38.20
CA LEU A 182 -7.86 -29.58 36.76
C LEU A 182 -7.48 -28.13 36.40
N LYS A 183 -7.92 -27.15 37.21
CA LYS A 183 -7.52 -25.74 37.05
C LYS A 183 -6.01 -25.56 37.20
N PHE A 184 -5.38 -26.27 38.12
CA PHE A 184 -3.93 -26.23 38.33
C PHE A 184 -3.17 -26.77 37.10
N VAL A 185 -3.57 -27.93 36.59
CA VAL A 185 -2.95 -28.55 35.40
C VAL A 185 -3.12 -27.66 34.17
N LEU A 186 -4.32 -27.13 33.92
CA LEU A 186 -4.57 -26.24 32.78
C LEU A 186 -3.75 -24.93 32.86
N ARG A 187 -3.53 -24.39 34.06
CA ARG A 187 -2.68 -23.21 34.26
C ARG A 187 -1.20 -23.50 33.96
N HIS A 188 -0.71 -24.71 34.26
CA HIS A 188 0.68 -25.09 33.97
C HIS A 188 0.92 -25.48 32.51
N VAL A 189 -0.08 -26.06 31.84
CA VAL A 189 0.00 -26.35 30.39
C VAL A 189 0.07 -25.05 29.57
N LYS A 190 -0.73 -24.03 29.91
CA LYS A 190 -0.68 -22.71 29.24
C LYS A 190 0.69 -22.01 29.33
N LEU A 191 1.47 -22.27 30.39
CA LEU A 191 2.82 -21.70 30.55
C LEU A 191 3.89 -22.42 29.71
N SER A 192 3.60 -23.63 29.21
CA SER A 192 4.56 -24.42 28.43
C SER A 192 4.54 -24.09 26.93
N ASP A 193 3.43 -23.55 26.41
CA ASP A 193 3.28 -23.12 25.01
C ASP A 193 3.89 -21.73 24.72
N GLU A 194 4.31 -20.99 25.76
CA GLU A 194 4.93 -19.65 25.66
C GLU A 194 6.48 -19.66 25.69
N SER A 195 7.14 -20.83 25.72
CA SER A 195 8.61 -20.99 25.70
C SER A 195 9.14 -21.48 24.36
#